data_AF-A0A353F9E2-F1
#
_entry.id   AF-A0A353F9E2-F1
#
_cell.length_a   1.000
_cell.length_b   1.000
_cell.length_c   1.000
_cell.angle_alpha   90.00
_cell.angle_beta   90.00
_cell.angle_gamma   90.00
#
_symmetry.space_group_name_H-M   'P 1'
#
loop_
_entity.id
_entity.type
_entity.pdbx_description
1 polymer ?
#
loop_
_entity_poly.entity_id
_entity_poly.type
_entity_poly.pdbx_seq_one_letter_code
_entity_poly.pdbx_strand_id
1 'polypeptide(L)'
;MKNSVFRLLTGGFFLIAALGCNTQSQPENEQAKQPDVTQATDKQDYEVGDQVPNELVCMVNDAYMGKPQIAVPVNGKTYYGCCQMCVKKLNEQESARTAFDPHSGRMIDKVDAYIVLLDEQGTVGYFESQKSYETFKNK
;
A
#
# COMPACT_ATOMS: atom_id res chain seq x y z
N MET A 1 -41.96 40.82 -22.99
CA MET A 1 -41.73 42.27 -22.77
C MET A 1 -40.31 42.41 -22.24
N LYS A 2 -39.35 42.86 -23.05
CA LYS A 2 -38.74 44.21 -22.95
C LYS A 2 -38.12 44.43 -21.54
N ASN A 3 -36.81 44.56 -21.30
CA ASN A 3 -35.76 45.17 -22.11
C ASN A 3 -34.35 44.82 -21.61
N SER A 4 -33.42 44.84 -22.56
CA SER A 4 -31.98 45.04 -22.40
C SER A 4 -31.66 46.43 -21.85
N VAL A 5 -30.63 46.57 -21.01
CA VAL A 5 -29.98 47.87 -20.76
C VAL A 5 -28.46 47.69 -20.83
N PHE A 6 -27.97 47.93 -22.03
CA PHE A 6 -26.61 48.27 -22.38
C PHE A 6 -26.35 49.73 -22.00
N ARG A 7 -25.28 50.04 -21.26
CA ARG A 7 -24.75 51.40 -21.13
C ARG A 7 -23.22 51.42 -21.20
N LEU A 8 -22.76 52.36 -22.00
CA LEU A 8 -21.40 52.57 -22.52
C LEU A 8 -20.44 53.25 -21.53
N LEU A 9 -19.17 52.85 -21.65
CA LEU A 9 -17.91 53.62 -21.64
C LEU A 9 -17.79 54.92 -20.84
N THR A 10 -16.88 54.90 -19.86
CA THR A 10 -15.87 55.95 -19.53
C THR A 10 -14.71 55.18 -18.88
N GLY A 11 -13.45 55.21 -19.33
CA GLY A 11 -12.63 56.35 -19.71
C GLY A 11 -11.85 56.81 -18.47
N GLY A 12 -10.68 56.23 -18.19
CA GLY A 12 -9.86 56.61 -17.04
C GLY A 12 -8.56 55.82 -16.91
N PHE A 13 -7.53 56.27 -17.62
CA PHE A 13 -6.15 55.83 -17.43
C PHE A 13 -5.63 56.50 -16.15
N PHE A 14 -5.37 55.74 -15.09
CA PHE A 14 -4.69 56.23 -13.89
C PHE A 14 -3.46 55.34 -13.63
N LEU A 15 -2.32 55.82 -14.13
CA LEU A 15 -0.98 55.39 -13.75
C LEU A 15 -0.65 56.03 -12.40
N ILE A 16 -0.50 55.22 -11.35
CA ILE A 16 0.22 55.63 -10.13
C ILE A 16 1.26 54.55 -9.83
N ALA A 17 2.50 55.01 -9.80
CA ALA A 17 3.69 54.26 -9.45
C ALA A 17 3.97 54.29 -7.94
N ALA A 18 4.84 53.36 -7.55
CA ALA A 18 5.72 53.35 -6.37
C ALA A 18 5.22 52.64 -5.07
N LEU A 19 5.82 51.47 -4.86
CA LEU A 19 6.68 51.08 -3.72
C LEU A 19 6.15 51.29 -2.30
N GLY A 20 5.97 50.17 -1.60
CA GLY A 20 5.91 50.13 -0.13
C GLY A 20 5.45 48.78 0.39
N CYS A 21 6.37 47.83 0.58
CA CYS A 21 6.14 46.64 1.41
C CYS A 21 5.96 47.10 2.86
N ASN A 22 4.85 46.70 3.50
CA ASN A 22 4.77 46.73 4.95
C ASN A 22 4.24 45.38 5.48
N THR A 23 5.03 44.87 6.41
CA THR A 23 5.00 43.56 7.04
C THR A 23 3.74 43.35 7.86
N GLN A 24 3.05 42.24 7.59
CA GLN A 24 2.20 41.60 8.59
C GLN A 24 2.40 40.10 8.51
N SER A 25 2.98 39.56 9.57
CA SER A 25 3.39 38.17 9.75
C SER A 25 2.25 37.30 10.29
N GLN A 26 2.26 36.06 9.81
CA GLN A 26 1.65 34.79 10.27
C GLN A 26 0.62 34.17 9.30
N PRO A 27 0.58 32.83 9.13
CA PRO A 27 1.60 31.81 9.34
C PRO A 27 1.91 30.97 8.08
N GLU A 28 3.21 30.70 7.92
CA GLU A 28 3.84 29.47 7.45
C GLU A 28 2.89 28.30 7.09
N ASN A 29 2.55 28.18 5.81
CA ASN A 29 2.25 26.87 5.23
C ASN A 29 3.56 26.35 4.64
N GLU A 30 4.39 25.85 5.55
CA GLU A 30 5.56 25.06 5.19
C GLU A 30 5.09 23.86 4.38
N GLN A 31 5.48 23.92 3.12
CA GLN A 31 5.84 22.82 2.26
C GLN A 31 6.59 21.73 3.06
N ALA A 32 5.85 20.86 3.72
CA ALA A 32 6.33 19.55 4.14
C ALA A 32 6.40 18.67 2.88
N LYS A 33 7.52 18.85 2.18
CA LYS A 33 8.28 17.84 1.45
C LYS A 33 7.55 16.48 1.40
N GLN A 34 6.91 16.26 0.25
CA GLN A 34 6.66 14.91 -0.25
C GLN A 34 7.89 14.03 0.04
N PRO A 35 7.75 12.81 0.57
CA PRO A 35 8.58 11.77 0.04
C PRO A 35 8.12 11.59 -1.40
N ASP A 36 8.87 12.22 -2.31
CA ASP A 36 9.07 11.69 -3.64
C ASP A 36 9.40 10.20 -3.49
N VAL A 37 8.46 9.36 -3.91
CA VAL A 37 8.74 7.97 -4.25
C VAL A 37 8.28 7.78 -5.69
N THR A 38 8.76 8.63 -6.59
CA THR A 38 8.91 8.22 -7.98
C THR A 38 10.21 7.41 -8.08
N GLN A 39 10.10 6.09 -7.87
CA GLN A 39 11.01 4.99 -8.28
C GLN A 39 10.83 3.85 -7.25
N ALA A 40 10.50 2.60 -7.59
CA ALA A 40 10.70 1.89 -8.84
C ALA A 40 9.48 1.02 -9.19
N THR A 41 9.07 1.09 -10.46
CA THR A 41 8.69 -0.10 -11.21
C THR A 41 9.93 -0.99 -11.32
N ASP A 42 10.27 -1.72 -10.26
CA ASP A 42 11.07 -2.92 -10.45
C ASP A 42 10.10 -4.08 -10.55
N LYS A 43 10.15 -4.72 -11.71
CA LYS A 43 9.69 -6.07 -11.92
C LYS A 43 10.48 -6.93 -10.91
N GLN A 44 9.96 -7.06 -9.68
CA GLN A 44 10.56 -7.89 -8.66
C GLN A 44 10.29 -9.33 -9.08
N ASP A 45 11.23 -9.87 -9.86
CA ASP A 45 11.22 -11.23 -10.39
C ASP A 45 11.58 -12.19 -9.25
N TYR A 46 10.61 -12.47 -8.37
CA TYR A 46 10.71 -13.59 -7.44
C TYR A 46 10.54 -14.89 -8.22
N GLU A 47 11.44 -15.85 -7.98
CA GLU A 47 11.39 -17.17 -8.57
C GLU A 47 10.76 -18.18 -7.60
N VAL A 48 10.34 -19.33 -8.13
CA VAL A 48 9.82 -20.41 -7.30
C VAL A 48 10.88 -20.83 -6.28
N GLY A 49 10.51 -20.76 -5.01
CA GLY A 49 11.34 -21.06 -3.86
C GLY A 49 11.91 -19.85 -3.13
N ASP A 50 11.71 -18.64 -3.67
CA ASP A 50 12.10 -17.42 -2.99
C ASP A 50 11.16 -17.05 -1.85
N GLN A 51 11.72 -16.39 -0.83
CA GLN A 51 10.90 -15.68 0.16
C GLN A 51 10.29 -14.43 -0.47
N VAL A 52 8.99 -14.25 -0.29
CA VAL A 52 8.28 -13.05 -0.76
C VAL A 52 7.89 -12.13 0.40
N PRO A 53 7.91 -10.80 0.22
CA PRO A 53 7.43 -9.85 1.22
C PRO A 53 5.93 -10.00 1.48
N ASN A 54 5.52 -9.84 2.75
CA ASN A 54 4.13 -9.91 3.17
C ASN A 54 3.21 -8.96 2.38
N GLU A 55 3.68 -7.74 2.09
CA GLU A 55 2.87 -6.72 1.40
C GLU A 55 2.55 -7.08 -0.06
N LEU A 56 3.29 -8.02 -0.65
CA LEU A 56 3.06 -8.50 -2.01
C LEU A 56 2.12 -9.71 -2.04
N VAL A 57 1.58 -10.15 -0.91
CA VAL A 57 0.79 -11.38 -0.79
C VAL A 57 -0.65 -11.06 -0.39
N CYS A 58 -1.60 -11.74 -1.02
CA CYS A 58 -2.95 -11.84 -0.50
C CYS A 58 -3.03 -13.02 0.46
N MET A 59 -3.03 -12.74 1.76
CA MET A 59 -3.04 -13.77 2.80
C MET A 59 -4.34 -14.57 2.86
N VAL A 60 -5.42 -14.09 2.23
CA VAL A 60 -6.70 -14.80 2.16
C VAL A 60 -6.72 -15.85 1.05
N ASN A 61 -6.05 -15.56 -0.06
CA ASN A 61 -6.04 -16.41 -1.24
C ASN A 61 -4.76 -17.23 -1.37
N ASP A 62 -3.82 -17.06 -0.43
CA ASP A 62 -2.52 -17.73 -0.45
C ASP A 62 -1.79 -17.51 -1.78
N ALA A 63 -1.80 -16.26 -2.25
CA ALA A 63 -1.30 -15.88 -3.55
C ALA A 63 -0.35 -14.68 -3.50
N TYR A 64 0.78 -14.79 -4.19
CA TYR A 64 1.67 -13.71 -4.57
C TYR A 64 0.99 -12.84 -5.64
N MET A 65 0.99 -11.53 -5.42
CA MET A 65 0.21 -10.56 -6.20
C MET A 65 1.09 -9.64 -7.06
N GLY A 66 2.42 -9.65 -6.88
CA GLY A 66 3.36 -8.86 -7.66
C GLY A 66 3.30 -7.34 -7.45
N LYS A 67 2.52 -6.88 -6.47
CA LYS A 67 2.35 -5.45 -6.15
C LYS A 67 1.93 -5.27 -4.69
N PRO A 68 2.07 -4.08 -4.10
CA PRO A 68 1.56 -3.83 -2.75
C PRO A 68 0.05 -4.07 -2.63
N GLN A 69 -0.36 -4.77 -1.58
CA GLN A 69 -1.74 -5.10 -1.24
C GLN A 69 -2.31 -4.17 -0.15
N ILE A 70 -3.60 -4.30 0.14
CA ILE A 70 -4.26 -3.49 1.17
C ILE A 70 -3.80 -3.96 2.55
N ALA A 71 -3.15 -3.07 3.31
CA ALA A 71 -2.78 -3.30 4.70
C ALA A 71 -4.03 -3.35 5.61
N VAL A 72 -4.08 -4.35 6.48
CA VAL A 72 -5.20 -4.61 7.40
C VAL A 72 -4.64 -4.78 8.82
N PRO A 73 -4.69 -3.72 9.65
CA PRO A 73 -4.27 -3.80 11.04
C PRO A 73 -5.23 -4.65 11.87
N VAL A 74 -4.73 -5.71 12.51
CA VAL A 74 -5.49 -6.57 13.43
C VAL A 74 -4.60 -6.93 14.61
N ASN A 75 -5.05 -6.66 15.83
CA ASN A 75 -4.33 -6.98 17.08
C ASN A 75 -2.87 -6.51 17.13
N GLY A 76 -2.59 -5.33 16.58
CA GLY A 76 -1.23 -4.75 16.55
C GLY A 76 -0.31 -5.32 15.46
N LYS A 77 -0.81 -6.20 14.60
CA LYS A 77 -0.11 -6.75 13.44
C LYS A 77 -0.77 -6.28 12.13
N THR A 78 -0.03 -6.30 11.03
CA THR A 78 -0.54 -5.85 9.72
C THR A 78 -0.60 -7.01 8.72
N TYR A 79 -1.81 -7.37 8.31
CA TYR A 79 -2.08 -8.39 7.30
C TYR A 79 -2.33 -7.74 5.94
N TYR A 80 -2.34 -8.55 4.88
CA TYR A 80 -2.46 -8.04 3.52
C TYR A 80 -3.52 -8.79 2.69
N GLY A 81 -4.41 -8.04 2.05
CA GLY A 81 -5.49 -8.58 1.22
C GLY A 81 -5.64 -7.84 -0.11
N CYS A 82 -6.02 -8.56 -1.18
CA CYS A 82 -6.08 -7.98 -2.52
C CYS A 82 -7.36 -7.21 -2.86
N CYS A 83 -8.40 -7.32 -2.03
CA CYS A 83 -9.68 -6.64 -2.24
C CYS A 83 -10.44 -6.46 -0.93
N GLN A 84 -11.53 -5.68 -0.96
CA GLN A 84 -12.34 -5.39 0.23
C GLN A 84 -12.95 -6.64 0.88
N MET A 85 -13.25 -7.68 0.09
CA MET A 85 -13.69 -8.96 0.64
C MET A 85 -12.59 -9.66 1.45
N CYS A 86 -11.32 -9.54 1.02
CA CYS A 86 -10.18 -10.05 1.77
C CYS A 86 -9.96 -9.22 3.05
N VAL A 87 -10.10 -7.90 2.98
CA VAL A 87 -10.06 -7.02 4.16
C VAL A 87 -11.11 -7.44 5.20
N LYS A 88 -12.35 -7.67 4.77
CA LYS A 88 -13.43 -8.16 5.64
C LYS A 88 -13.07 -9.48 6.30
N LYS A 89 -12.63 -10.47 5.52
CA LYS A 89 -12.20 -11.78 6.06
C LYS A 89 -11.05 -11.66 7.05
N LEU A 90 -10.03 -10.84 6.75
CA LEU A 90 -8.89 -10.63 7.63
C LEU A 90 -9.28 -9.96 8.95
N ASN A 91 -10.31 -9.11 8.98
CA ASN A 91 -10.82 -8.55 10.23
C ASN A 91 -11.65 -9.56 11.03
N GLU A 92 -12.49 -10.35 10.35
CA GLU A 92 -13.52 -11.16 10.99
C GLU A 92 -13.10 -12.61 11.29
N GLN A 93 -12.16 -13.18 10.54
CA GLN A 93 -11.87 -14.61 10.55
C GLN A 93 -10.40 -14.87 10.87
N GLU A 94 -10.14 -15.51 12.01
CA GLU A 94 -8.78 -15.90 12.41
C GLU A 94 -8.15 -16.89 11.42
N SER A 95 -8.94 -17.77 10.82
CA SER A 95 -8.48 -18.69 9.78
C SER A 95 -7.93 -18.00 8.53
N ALA A 96 -8.30 -16.74 8.28
CA ALA A 96 -7.71 -15.95 7.20
C ALA A 96 -6.30 -15.41 7.55
N ARG A 97 -5.95 -15.43 8.84
CA ARG A 97 -4.70 -14.92 9.40
C ARG A 97 -3.76 -16.03 9.85
N THR A 98 -4.19 -17.29 9.86
CA THR A 98 -3.37 -18.44 10.26
C THR A 98 -3.13 -19.42 9.11
N ALA A 99 -2.03 -20.15 9.19
CA ALA A 99 -1.66 -21.25 8.29
C ALA A 99 -1.06 -22.41 9.09
N PHE A 100 -0.85 -23.55 8.44
CA PHE A 100 -0.04 -24.64 9.00
C PHE A 100 1.30 -24.69 8.30
N ASP A 101 2.39 -24.79 9.06
CA ASP A 101 3.72 -25.02 8.51
C ASP A 101 3.78 -26.42 7.86
N PRO A 102 4.07 -26.54 6.55
CA PRO A 102 4.14 -27.82 5.85
C PRO A 102 5.18 -28.80 6.40
N HIS A 103 6.23 -28.31 7.08
CA HIS A 103 7.25 -29.17 7.67
C HIS A 103 6.81 -29.78 9.02
N SER A 104 6.31 -28.93 9.92
CA SER A 104 6.06 -29.26 11.34
C SER A 104 4.60 -29.60 11.63
N GLY A 105 3.66 -29.14 10.80
CA GLY A 105 2.22 -29.20 11.01
C GLY A 105 1.69 -28.23 12.08
N ARG A 106 2.53 -27.35 12.63
CA ARG A 106 2.08 -26.38 13.65
C ARG A 106 1.33 -25.23 13.00
N MET A 107 0.32 -24.73 13.72
CA MET A 107 -0.38 -23.51 13.33
C MET A 107 0.51 -22.29 13.58
N ILE A 108 0.56 -21.41 12.59
CA ILE A 108 1.33 -20.17 12.61
C ILE A 108 0.47 -18.98 12.20
N ASP A 109 0.86 -17.81 12.68
CA ASP A 109 0.32 -16.53 12.24
C ASP A 109 0.98 -16.13 10.92
N LYS A 110 0.18 -15.88 9.87
CA LYS A 110 0.66 -15.63 8.50
C LYS A 110 1.57 -14.39 8.41
N VAL A 111 1.39 -13.40 9.29
CA VAL A 111 2.23 -12.19 9.27
C VAL A 111 3.64 -12.42 9.83
N ASP A 112 3.83 -13.44 10.66
CA ASP A 112 5.14 -13.80 11.23
C ASP A 112 5.83 -14.91 10.41
N ALA A 113 5.18 -15.41 9.35
CA ALA A 113 5.64 -16.54 8.57
C ALA A 113 6.78 -16.17 7.62
N TYR A 114 7.65 -17.14 7.35
CA TYR A 114 8.52 -17.15 6.20
C TYR A 114 7.69 -17.57 4.97
N ILE A 115 7.21 -16.59 4.21
CA ILE A 115 6.31 -16.81 3.07
C ILE A 115 7.13 -17.11 1.81
N VAL A 116 6.85 -18.23 1.14
CA VAL A 116 7.62 -18.70 -0.02
C VAL A 116 6.73 -18.83 -1.25
N LEU A 117 7.21 -18.39 -2.41
CA LEU A 117 6.58 -18.64 -3.70
C LEU A 117 6.75 -20.13 -4.09
N LEU A 118 5.66 -20.87 -4.22
CA LEU A 118 5.69 -22.33 -4.44
C LEU A 118 5.60 -22.74 -5.91
N ASP A 119 5.00 -21.91 -6.75
CA ASP A 119 4.82 -22.22 -8.16
C ASP A 119 4.76 -20.95 -9.03
N GLU A 120 4.82 -21.14 -10.35
CA GLU A 120 4.74 -20.07 -11.35
C GLU A 120 3.35 -19.42 -11.42
N GLN A 121 2.33 -20.04 -10.82
CA GLN A 121 0.96 -19.50 -10.75
C GLN A 121 0.80 -18.49 -9.61
N GLY A 122 1.81 -18.36 -8.74
CA GLY A 122 1.80 -17.41 -7.64
C GLY A 122 1.33 -18.01 -6.32
N THR A 123 1.16 -19.32 -6.18
CA THR A 123 0.79 -19.92 -4.89
C THR A 123 1.89 -19.66 -3.87
N VAL A 124 1.53 -19.29 -2.64
CA VAL A 124 2.51 -19.15 -1.55
C VAL A 124 2.31 -20.17 -0.44
N GLY A 125 3.42 -20.58 0.18
CA GLY A 125 3.46 -21.40 1.38
C GLY A 125 3.91 -20.57 2.59
N TYR A 126 3.50 -20.98 3.80
CA TYR A 126 3.84 -20.31 5.04
C TYR A 126 4.64 -21.25 5.93
N PHE A 127 5.83 -20.84 6.34
CA PHE A 127 6.72 -21.64 7.19
C PHE A 127 7.03 -20.89 8.49
N GLU A 128 7.27 -21.62 9.59
CA GLU A 128 7.71 -21.00 10.86
C GLU A 128 9.05 -20.26 10.72
N SER A 129 9.88 -20.66 9.76
CA SER A 129 11.20 -20.09 9.50
C SER A 129 11.77 -20.56 8.16
N GLN A 130 12.84 -19.92 7.70
CA GLN A 130 13.65 -20.40 6.58
C GLN A 130 14.11 -21.84 6.77
N LYS A 131 14.58 -22.19 7.98
CA LYS A 131 15.02 -23.57 8.30
C LYS A 131 13.90 -24.59 8.12
N SER A 132 12.67 -24.21 8.46
CA SER A 132 11.50 -25.08 8.28
C SER A 132 11.25 -25.34 6.79
N TYR A 133 11.30 -24.29 5.97
CA TYR A 133 11.22 -24.40 4.51
C TYR A 133 12.33 -25.29 3.93
N GLU A 134 13.59 -25.04 4.30
CA GLU A 134 14.73 -25.84 3.82
C GLU A 134 14.59 -27.32 4.20
N THR A 135 14.07 -27.61 5.39
CA THR A 135 13.83 -28.99 5.81
C THR A 135 12.66 -29.63 5.07
N PHE A 136 11.62 -28.86 4.73
CA PHE A 136 10.51 -29.31 3.89
C PHE A 136 10.98 -29.68 2.48
N LYS A 137 11.82 -28.86 1.85
CA LYS A 137 12.34 -29.11 0.48
C LYS A 137 13.15 -30.41 0.33
N ASN A 138 13.80 -30.84 1.41
CA ASN A 138 14.73 -31.98 1.39
C ASN A 138 14.06 -33.32 1.72
N LYS A 139 12.73 -33.35 1.88
CA LYS A 139 11.93 -34.57 2.05
C LYS A 139 11.50 -35.13 0.70
#